data_AF-A0A7K3Y2P5-F1
#
_entry.id   AF-A0A7K3Y2P5-F1
#
_cell.length_a   1.000
_cell.length_b   1.000
_cell.length_c   1.000
_cell.angle_alpha   90.00
_cell.angle_beta   90.00
_cell.angle_gamma   90.00
#
_symmetry.space_group_name_H-M   'P 1'
#
loop_
_entity.id
_entity.type
_entity.pdbx_description
1 polymer ?
#
loop_
_entity_poly.entity_id
_entity_poly.type
_entity_poly.pdbx_seq_one_letter_code
_entity_poly.pdbx_strand_id
1 'polypeptide(L)'
;MVMRCSFTLDSDMLEQIDQCARDNAVDRNAAILELIEAGLACRKDGSTLPVRQQRSFEELNQLRRGLDDVREILTELRSEVRLVHHTIETDWIKGTEGVSFQTKHPWEFWRK
;
A
#
# COMPACT_ATOMS: atom_id res chain seq x y z
N MET A 1 -1.50 6.94 -16.07
CA MET A 1 -1.42 7.87 -17.22
C MET A 1 -0.47 8.99 -16.83
N VAL A 2 0.60 9.24 -17.59
CA VAL A 2 1.62 10.26 -17.24
C VAL A 2 1.35 11.50 -18.09
N MET A 3 1.09 12.64 -17.45
CA MET A 3 0.90 13.93 -18.11
C MET A 3 2.14 14.78 -17.88
N ARG A 4 2.74 15.31 -18.96
CA ARG A 4 3.88 16.22 -18.88
C ARG A 4 3.39 17.64 -19.08
N CYS A 5 3.56 18.47 -18.05
CA CYS A 5 3.30 19.90 -18.12
C CYS A 5 4.63 20.65 -18.22
N SER A 6 4.66 21.76 -18.94
CA SER A 6 5.82 22.65 -19.03
C SER A 6 5.30 24.08 -18.96
N PHE A 7 5.95 24.89 -18.14
CA PHE A 7 5.57 26.27 -17.88
C PHE A 7 6.81 27.15 -17.93
N THR A 8 6.63 28.36 -18.43
CA THR A 8 7.62 29.43 -18.33
C THR A 8 7.29 30.25 -17.09
N LEU A 9 8.28 30.38 -16.20
CA LEU A 9 8.17 31.14 -14.95
C LEU A 9 9.20 32.27 -15.00
N ASP A 10 8.85 33.41 -14.43
CA ASP A 10 9.82 34.45 -14.13
C ASP A 10 10.75 34.01 -12.99
N SER A 11 11.89 34.70 -12.86
CA SER A 11 12.93 34.36 -11.89
C SER A 11 12.42 34.45 -10.45
N ASP A 12 11.58 35.44 -10.16
CA ASP A 12 11.09 35.70 -8.80
C ASP A 12 10.10 34.61 -8.36
N MET A 13 9.25 34.13 -9.27
CA MET A 13 8.39 32.98 -9.01
C MET A 13 9.19 31.69 -8.80
N LEU A 14 10.27 31.48 -9.57
CA LEU A 14 11.11 30.31 -9.39
C LEU A 14 11.77 30.30 -8.00
N GLU A 15 12.26 31.45 -7.54
CA GLU A 15 12.83 31.59 -6.19
C GLU A 15 11.81 31.32 -5.08
N GLN A 16 10.57 31.77 -5.24
CA GLN A 16 9.48 31.48 -4.30
C GLN A 16 9.15 30.00 -4.23
N ILE A 17 9.14 29.31 -5.37
CA ILE A 17 8.94 27.85 -5.43
C ILE A 17 10.12 27.14 -4.74
N ASP A 18 11.35 27.58 -4.98
CA ASP A 18 12.54 27.01 -4.34
C ASP A 18 12.58 27.24 -2.84
N GLN A 19 12.08 28.37 -2.36
CA GLN A 19 11.91 28.61 -0.93
C GLN A 19 10.84 27.66 -0.35
N CYS A 20 9.69 27.53 -1.02
CA CYS A 20 8.63 26.62 -0.61
C CYS A 20 9.10 25.15 -0.57
N ALA A 21 9.89 24.73 -1.55
CA ALA A 21 10.48 23.39 -1.61
C ALA A 21 11.44 23.14 -0.44
N ARG A 22 12.27 24.14 -0.09
CA ARG A 22 13.18 24.08 1.07
C ARG A 22 12.41 24.02 2.39
N ASP A 23 11.40 24.87 2.56
CA ASP A 23 10.60 24.94 3.80
C ASP A 23 9.86 23.63 4.06
N ASN A 24 9.44 22.93 3.00
CA ASN A 24 8.72 21.67 3.08
C ASN A 24 9.63 20.42 2.93
N ALA A 25 10.94 20.61 2.72
CA ALA A 25 11.92 19.54 2.49
C ALA A 25 11.53 18.57 1.36
N VAL A 26 11.02 19.11 0.24
CA VAL A 26 10.59 18.34 -0.94
C VAL A 26 11.33 18.79 -2.20
N ASP A 27 11.28 17.97 -3.26
CA ASP A 27 11.78 18.36 -4.59
C ASP A 27 10.93 19.50 -5.17
N ARG A 28 11.54 20.32 -6.05
CA ARG A 28 10.87 21.42 -6.74
C ARG A 28 9.60 20.98 -7.47
N ASN A 29 9.62 19.83 -8.17
CA ASN A 29 8.44 19.36 -8.90
C ASN A 29 7.29 18.98 -7.94
N ALA A 30 7.63 18.42 -6.77
CA ALA A 30 6.65 18.11 -5.75
C ALA A 30 6.05 19.39 -5.15
N ALA A 31 6.87 20.41 -4.87
CA ALA A 31 6.39 21.71 -4.41
C ALA A 31 5.46 22.39 -5.43
N ILE A 32 5.77 22.31 -6.74
CA ILE A 32 4.91 22.86 -7.79
C ILE A 32 3.54 22.18 -7.79
N LEU A 33 3.49 20.86 -7.67
CA LEU A 33 2.23 20.12 -7.60
C LEU A 33 1.43 20.51 -6.36
N GLU A 34 2.08 20.63 -5.20
CA GLU A 34 1.44 21.07 -3.96
C GLU A 34 0.82 22.46 -4.08
N LEU A 35 1.55 23.41 -4.69
CA LEU A 35 1.05 24.77 -4.93
C LEU A 35 -0.16 24.80 -5.88
N ILE A 36 -0.14 23.99 -6.95
CA ILE A 36 -1.26 23.86 -7.88
C ILE A 36 -2.49 23.30 -7.15
N GLU A 37 -2.31 22.28 -6.32
CA GLU A 37 -3.39 21.65 -5.57
C GLU A 37 -3.99 22.58 -4.53
N ALA A 38 -3.16 23.29 -3.77
CA ALA A 38 -3.59 24.31 -2.83
C ALA A 38 -4.40 25.41 -3.54
N GLY A 39 -3.93 25.90 -4.69
CA GLY A 39 -4.64 26.88 -5.51
C GLY A 39 -5.99 26.38 -6.03
N LEU A 40 -6.07 25.11 -6.44
CA LEU A 40 -7.33 24.48 -6.86
C LEU A 40 -8.32 24.32 -5.71
N ALA A 41 -7.84 24.01 -4.50
CA ALA A 41 -8.66 23.92 -3.29
C ALA A 41 -9.25 25.29 -2.91
N CYS A 42 -8.43 26.35 -2.88
CA CYS A 42 -8.90 27.72 -2.65
C CYS A 42 -10.02 28.16 -3.58
N ARG A 43 -9.88 27.80 -4.88
CA ARG A 43 -10.85 28.18 -5.91
C ARG A 43 -12.21 27.53 -5.71
N LYS A 44 -12.24 26.31 -5.15
CA LYS A 44 -13.50 25.57 -4.90
C LYS A 44 -14.23 26.06 -3.65
N ASP A 45 -13.49 26.46 -2.61
CA ASP A 45 -14.07 26.80 -1.30
C ASP A 45 -14.28 28.31 -1.08
N GLY A 46 -13.96 29.16 -2.05
CA GLY A 46 -14.23 30.61 -2.01
C GLY A 46 -13.55 31.36 -0.86
N SER A 47 -12.55 30.76 -0.20
CA SER A 47 -11.83 31.31 0.94
C SER A 47 -10.39 30.79 1.02
N THR A 48 -9.59 31.47 1.85
CA THR A 48 -8.12 31.51 1.94
C THR A 48 -7.40 30.15 1.88
N LEU A 49 -6.16 30.17 1.33
CA LEU A 49 -5.17 29.06 1.28
C LEU A 49 -5.34 28.06 2.43
N PRO A 50 -5.86 26.85 2.17
CA PRO A 50 -5.98 25.86 3.22
C PRO A 50 -4.56 25.46 3.63
N VAL A 51 -4.26 25.70 4.90
CA VAL A 51 -3.08 25.18 5.58
C VAL A 51 -3.02 23.69 5.33
N ARG A 52 -1.93 23.27 4.66
CA ARG A 52 -1.39 21.90 4.57
C ARG A 52 -2.46 20.82 4.76
N GLN A 53 -3.33 20.64 3.77
CA GLN A 53 -4.16 19.46 3.75
C GLN A 53 -3.26 18.28 3.38
N GLN A 54 -2.79 17.59 4.41
CA GLN A 54 -2.14 16.28 4.33
C GLN A 54 -3.05 15.32 3.53
N ARG A 55 -2.91 15.33 2.20
CA ARG A 55 -3.47 14.30 1.30
C ARG A 55 -3.04 12.89 1.68
N SER A 56 -2.01 12.76 2.51
CA SER A 56 -1.58 11.48 3.07
C SER A 56 -2.61 10.82 3.97
N PHE A 57 -3.52 11.52 4.67
CA PHE A 57 -4.30 10.83 5.72
C PHE A 57 -5.41 9.92 5.19
N GLU A 58 -6.11 10.34 4.14
CA GLU A 58 -7.21 9.55 3.57
C GLU A 58 -6.68 8.40 2.70
N GLU A 59 -5.62 8.65 1.92
CA GLU A 59 -4.91 7.63 1.15
C GLU A 59 -4.19 6.62 2.06
N LEU A 60 -3.56 7.06 3.15
CA LEU A 60 -2.98 6.15 4.14
C LEU A 60 -4.05 5.32 4.85
N ASN A 61 -5.21 5.90 5.16
CA ASN A 61 -6.31 5.13 5.76
C ASN A 61 -6.89 4.10 4.78
N GLN A 62 -6.99 4.42 3.49
CA GLN A 62 -7.38 3.46 2.46
C GLN A 62 -6.36 2.33 2.31
N LEU A 63 -5.06 2.66 2.26
CA LEU A 63 -3.99 1.66 2.21
C LEU A 63 -3.96 0.80 3.47
N ARG A 64 -4.18 1.38 4.65
CA ARG A 64 -4.24 0.65 5.91
C ARG A 64 -5.41 -0.32 5.96
N ARG A 65 -6.60 0.10 5.51
CA ARG A 65 -7.76 -0.79 5.37
C ARG A 65 -7.47 -1.94 4.40
N GLY A 66 -6.89 -1.64 3.23
CA GLY A 66 -6.51 -2.67 2.27
C GLY A 66 -5.48 -3.67 2.83
N LEU A 67 -4.54 -3.21 3.66
CA LEU A 67 -3.59 -4.09 4.34
C LEU A 67 -4.24 -4.95 5.42
N ASP A 68 -5.20 -4.40 6.17
CA ASP A 68 -5.96 -5.14 7.18
C ASP A 68 -6.82 -6.24 6.53
N ASP A 69 -7.47 -5.96 5.39
CA ASP A 69 -8.25 -6.94 4.62
C ASP A 69 -7.34 -8.08 4.09
N VAL A 70 -6.18 -7.75 3.53
CA VAL A 70 -5.20 -8.75 3.08
C VAL A 70 -4.69 -9.60 4.24
N ARG A 71 -4.47 -9.00 5.42
CA ARG A 71 -4.08 -9.73 6.62
C ARG A 71 -5.16 -10.73 7.04
N GLU A 72 -6.43 -10.33 6.98
CA GLU A 72 -7.55 -11.21 7.31
C GLU A 72 -7.60 -12.43 6.37
N ILE A 73 -7.53 -12.20 5.06
CA ILE A 73 -7.50 -13.28 4.06
C ILE A 73 -6.32 -14.23 4.30
N LEU A 74 -5.14 -13.71 4.62
CA LEU A 74 -3.97 -14.54 4.93
C LEU A 74 -4.15 -15.34 6.22
N THR A 75 -4.83 -14.79 7.23
CA THR A 75 -5.13 -15.55 8.45
C THR A 75 -6.12 -16.68 8.22
N GLU A 76 -7.13 -16.45 7.37
CA GLU A 76 -8.10 -17.46 6.95
C GLU A 76 -7.44 -18.56 6.12
N LEU A 77 -6.61 -18.19 5.14
CA LEU A 77 -5.82 -19.14 4.35
C LEU A 77 -4.92 -19.99 5.24
N ARG A 78 -4.30 -19.39 6.27
CA ARG A 78 -3.47 -20.13 7.23
C ARG A 78 -4.29 -21.13 8.04
N SER A 79 -5.52 -20.80 8.46
CA SER A 79 -6.40 -21.77 9.14
C SER A 79 -6.82 -22.90 8.22
N GLU A 80 -7.17 -22.60 6.97
CA GLU A 80 -7.53 -23.60 5.97
C GLU A 80 -6.36 -24.55 5.70
N VAL A 81 -5.14 -24.03 5.50
CA VAL A 81 -3.94 -24.86 5.33
C VAL A 81 -3.69 -25.76 6.54
N ARG A 82 -3.93 -25.26 7.77
CA ARG A 82 -3.82 -26.08 8.98
C ARG A 82 -4.88 -27.17 9.03
N LEU A 83 -6.12 -26.87 8.64
CA LEU A 83 -7.20 -27.85 8.55
C LEU A 83 -6.88 -28.92 7.50
N VAL A 84 -6.42 -28.51 6.32
CA VAL A 84 -5.97 -29.43 5.26
C VAL A 84 -4.84 -30.32 5.76
N HIS A 85 -3.81 -29.75 6.42
CA HIS A 85 -2.73 -30.54 7.01
C HIS A 85 -3.25 -31.56 8.03
N HIS A 86 -4.14 -31.12 8.93
CA HIS A 86 -4.70 -32.00 9.97
C HIS A 86 -5.57 -33.11 9.37
N THR A 87 -6.37 -32.82 8.35
CA THR A 87 -7.19 -33.80 7.64
C THR A 87 -6.33 -34.81 6.91
N ILE A 88 -5.31 -34.36 6.15
CA ILE A 88 -4.38 -35.26 5.48
C ILE A 88 -3.64 -36.13 6.51
N GLU A 89 -3.19 -35.57 7.62
CA GLU A 89 -2.51 -36.33 8.67
C GLU A 89 -3.43 -37.35 9.36
N THR A 90 -4.69 -36.99 9.61
CA THR A 90 -5.68 -37.89 10.20
C THR A 90 -6.07 -39.01 9.23
N ASP A 91 -6.29 -38.69 7.96
CA ASP A 91 -6.61 -39.65 6.90
C ASP A 91 -5.40 -40.55 6.61
N TRP A 92 -4.19 -40.01 6.69
CA TRP A 92 -2.96 -40.79 6.61
C TRP A 92 -2.87 -41.81 7.74
N ILE A 93 -3.02 -41.37 8.99
CA ILE A 93 -2.98 -42.25 10.17
C ILE A 93 -4.02 -43.37 10.05
N LYS A 94 -5.25 -43.03 9.65
CA LYS A 94 -6.34 -44.01 9.43
C LYS A 94 -6.08 -44.93 8.25
N GLY A 95 -5.47 -44.45 7.16
CA GLY A 95 -5.11 -45.24 5.98
C GLY A 95 -3.87 -46.13 6.17
N THR A 96 -2.97 -45.76 7.09
CA THR A 96 -1.73 -46.50 7.40
C THR A 96 -1.92 -47.72 8.30
N GLU A 97 -3.12 -48.00 8.81
CA GLU A 97 -3.38 -49.27 9.50
C GLU A 97 -3.17 -50.51 8.59
N GLY A 98 -2.99 -50.33 7.28
CA GLY A 98 -2.81 -51.44 6.32
C GLY A 98 -1.50 -51.50 5.51
N VAL A 99 -0.67 -50.45 5.41
CA VAL A 99 0.50 -50.48 4.48
C VAL A 99 1.72 -49.73 5.02
N SER A 100 2.81 -50.47 5.24
CA SER A 100 4.05 -50.04 5.92
C SER A 100 5.09 -49.34 5.05
N PHE A 101 4.77 -48.88 3.84
CA PHE A 101 5.81 -48.48 2.86
C PHE A 101 5.93 -46.97 2.58
N GLN A 102 4.98 -46.11 2.96
CA GLN A 102 5.10 -44.69 2.67
C GLN A 102 5.83 -43.94 3.80
N THR A 103 7.14 -43.77 3.63
CA THR A 103 8.05 -43.11 4.60
C THR A 103 8.17 -41.60 4.43
N LYS A 104 7.48 -40.98 3.46
CA LYS A 104 7.56 -39.53 3.20
C LYS A 104 6.18 -38.90 3.20
N HIS A 105 6.03 -37.86 4.00
CA HIS A 105 4.77 -37.16 4.12
C HIS A 105 4.53 -36.23 2.92
N PRO A 106 3.34 -36.21 2.29
CA PRO A 106 3.03 -35.34 1.15
C PRO A 106 3.24 -33.84 1.39
N TRP A 107 3.21 -33.38 2.65
CA TRP A 107 3.48 -31.98 3.01
C TRP A 107 4.98 -31.65 3.16
N GLU A 108 5.87 -32.63 3.17
CA GLU A 108 7.33 -32.38 3.10
C GLU A 108 7.75 -31.74 1.78
N PHE A 109 6.96 -31.92 0.72
CA PHE A 109 7.17 -31.27 -0.58
C PHE A 109 6.99 -29.75 -0.53
N TRP A 110 6.24 -29.23 0.46
CA TRP A 110 5.96 -27.80 0.64
C TRP A 110 7.00 -27.10 1.52
N ARG A 111 7.99 -27.84 2.05
CA ARG A 111 9.05 -27.34 2.94
C ARG A 111 10.29 -26.81 2.19
N LYS A 112 10.23 -26.69 0.85
CA LYS A 112 11.31 -26.18 -0.02
C LYS A 112 11.09 -24.73 -0.43
#